data_AF-A0A0A2F258-F1
#
_entry.id   AF-A0A0A2F258-F1
#
_cell.length_a   1.000
_cell.length_b   1.000
_cell.length_c   1.000
_cell.angle_alpha   90.00
_cell.angle_beta   90.00
_cell.angle_gamma   90.00
#
_symmetry.space_group_name_H-M   'P 1'
#
loop_
_entity.id
_entity.type
_entity.pdbx_description
1 polymer ?
#
loop_
_entity_poly.entity_id
_entity_poly.type
_entity_poly.pdbx_seq_one_letter_code
_entity_poly.pdbx_strand_id
1 'polypeptide(L)'
;AQIYYQEALDIYRALATKNSEAYNPDLASTLNNLGLLLSNNNETKQAQIYYQEALDIYRALATKNSEAYNPDLALTLNNLAVLYYLINNRKEAEQAYKEAFAIREILAKNNPSAYEIDYAQTLTFGILCLGKDPKDIQQIKVTLQKHPNNSQAIALLERIKSWEEENPNACQEGM
;
A
#
# COMPACT_ATOMS: atom_id res chain seq x y z
N ALA A 1 -21.07 5.78 -2.06
CA ALA A 1 -19.85 5.59 -1.24
C ALA A 1 -19.17 6.93 -0.94
N GLN A 2 -18.83 7.73 -1.96
CA GLN A 2 -18.08 8.99 -1.80
C GLN A 2 -18.74 10.00 -0.85
N ILE A 3 -20.06 10.23 -0.97
CA ILE A 3 -20.81 11.14 -0.08
C ILE A 3 -20.68 10.72 1.39
N TYR A 4 -20.82 9.43 1.70
CA TYR A 4 -20.68 8.93 3.08
C TYR A 4 -19.26 9.09 3.63
N TYR A 5 -18.24 8.86 2.80
CA TYR A 5 -16.85 9.11 3.21
C TYR A 5 -16.57 10.61 3.42
N GLN A 6 -17.17 11.48 2.62
CA GLN A 6 -17.03 12.93 2.78
C GLN A 6 -17.70 13.43 4.07
N GLU A 7 -18.91 12.95 4.37
CA GLU A 7 -19.59 13.25 5.64
C GLU A 7 -18.78 12.76 6.84
N ALA A 8 -18.24 11.53 6.77
CA ALA A 8 -17.37 10.99 7.81
C ALA A 8 -16.09 11.83 7.96
N LEU A 9 -15.49 12.27 6.85
CA LEU A 9 -14.30 13.11 6.86
C LEU A 9 -14.55 14.43 7.58
N ASP A 10 -15.67 15.10 7.29
CA ASP A 10 -16.02 16.37 7.91
C ASP A 10 -16.24 16.21 9.42
N ILE A 11 -16.90 15.13 9.84
CA ILE A 11 -17.10 14.78 11.25
C ILE A 11 -15.75 14.52 11.93
N TYR A 12 -14.89 13.68 11.37
CA TYR A 12 -13.61 13.33 11.99
C TYR A 12 -12.62 14.49 12.00
N ARG A 13 -12.65 15.38 10.99
CA ARG A 13 -11.88 16.64 11.05
C ARG A 13 -12.34 17.50 12.23
N ALA A 14 -13.65 17.72 12.36
CA ALA A 14 -14.18 18.49 13.48
C ALA A 14 -13.84 17.88 14.84
N LEU A 15 -13.89 16.55 14.96
CA LEU A 15 -13.53 15.84 16.20
C LEU A 15 -12.03 15.90 16.48
N ALA A 16 -11.16 15.74 15.47
CA ALA A 16 -9.72 15.82 15.61
C ALA A 16 -9.25 17.22 16.06
N THR A 17 -9.94 18.30 15.69
CA THR A 17 -9.63 19.63 16.24
C THR A 17 -9.88 19.75 17.74
N LYS A 18 -10.81 18.94 18.28
CA LYS A 18 -11.15 18.94 19.71
C LYS A 18 -10.30 17.95 20.51
N ASN A 19 -9.99 16.79 19.91
CA ASN A 19 -9.14 15.76 20.50
C ASN A 19 -8.41 14.98 19.40
N SER A 20 -7.24 15.49 19.01
CA SER A 20 -6.45 14.88 17.94
C SER A 20 -5.98 13.47 18.30
N GLU A 21 -5.69 13.18 19.57
CA GLU A 21 -5.19 11.87 19.97
C GLU A 21 -6.24 10.77 19.78
N ALA A 22 -7.50 11.06 20.12
CA ALA A 22 -8.58 10.09 19.97
C ALA A 22 -9.02 9.88 18.52
N TYR A 23 -9.05 10.94 17.70
CA TYR A 23 -9.73 10.91 16.40
C TYR A 23 -8.82 10.96 15.17
N ASN A 24 -7.52 11.24 15.34
CA ASN A 24 -6.58 11.17 14.22
C ASN A 24 -6.52 9.77 13.55
N PRO A 25 -6.60 8.64 14.29
CA PRO A 25 -6.63 7.32 13.64
C PRO A 25 -7.82 7.17 12.67
N ASP A 26 -9.03 7.51 13.12
CA ASP A 26 -10.24 7.41 12.29
C ASP A 26 -10.23 8.41 11.13
N LEU A 27 -9.69 9.62 11.35
CA LEU A 27 -9.50 10.63 10.32
C LEU A 27 -8.56 10.11 9.22
N ALA A 28 -7.39 9.58 9.59
CA ALA A 28 -6.41 9.05 8.65
C ALA A 28 -6.95 7.86 7.85
N SER A 29 -7.69 6.95 8.51
CA SER A 29 -8.34 5.82 7.87
C SER A 29 -9.39 6.28 6.85
N THR A 30 -10.22 7.26 7.23
CA THR A 30 -11.24 7.84 6.35
C THR A 30 -10.61 8.50 5.12
N LEU A 31 -9.56 9.30 5.32
CA LEU A 31 -8.79 9.93 4.24
C LEU A 31 -8.18 8.90 3.28
N ASN A 32 -7.55 7.84 3.81
CA ASN A 32 -6.96 6.79 2.99
C ASN A 32 -8.03 6.03 2.17
N ASN A 33 -9.18 5.73 2.76
CA ASN A 33 -10.28 5.06 2.06
C ASN A 33 -10.91 5.95 0.98
N LEU A 34 -11.07 7.24 1.26
CA LEU A 34 -11.55 8.20 0.27
C LEU A 34 -10.54 8.38 -0.87
N GLY A 35 -9.24 8.42 -0.55
CA GLY A 35 -8.16 8.42 -1.54
C GLY A 35 -8.24 7.20 -2.48
N LEU A 36 -8.47 6.00 -1.92
CA LEU A 36 -8.63 4.78 -2.71
C LEU A 36 -9.84 4.81 -3.63
N LEU A 37 -10.99 5.25 -3.11
CA LEU A 37 -12.21 5.38 -3.90
C LEU A 37 -12.00 6.33 -5.09
N LEU A 38 -11.37 7.48 -4.85
CA LEU A 38 -11.11 8.48 -5.87
C LEU A 38 -10.08 8.01 -6.90
N SER A 39 -9.03 7.31 -6.45
CA SER A 39 -8.05 6.69 -7.35
C SER A 39 -8.73 5.70 -8.29
N ASN A 40 -9.64 4.87 -7.78
CA ASN A 40 -10.42 3.92 -8.59
C ASN A 40 -11.38 4.61 -9.58
N ASN A 41 -11.82 5.83 -9.26
CA ASN A 41 -12.62 6.67 -10.15
C ASN A 41 -11.77 7.53 -11.12
N ASN A 42 -10.44 7.35 -11.14
CA ASN A 42 -9.49 8.16 -11.91
C ASN A 42 -9.42 9.64 -11.48
N GLU A 43 -9.90 9.98 -10.29
CA GLU A 43 -9.79 11.32 -9.68
C GLU A 43 -8.45 11.50 -8.97
N THR A 44 -7.36 11.29 -9.71
CA THR A 44 -6.00 11.10 -9.16
C THR A 44 -5.47 12.27 -8.35
N LYS A 45 -5.78 13.52 -8.74
CA LYS A 45 -5.36 14.72 -8.00
C LYS A 45 -5.97 14.77 -6.60
N GLN A 46 -7.26 14.48 -6.48
CA GLN A 46 -7.95 14.51 -5.20
C GLN A 46 -7.54 13.31 -4.33
N ALA A 47 -7.33 12.14 -4.96
CA ALA A 47 -6.79 10.97 -4.30
C ALA A 47 -5.42 11.26 -3.66
N GLN A 48 -4.52 11.92 -4.40
CA GLN A 48 -3.19 12.28 -3.91
C GLN A 48 -3.26 13.17 -2.67
N ILE A 49 -4.14 14.18 -2.69
CA ILE A 49 -4.32 15.11 -1.56
C ILE A 49 -4.72 14.33 -0.30
N TYR A 50 -5.74 13.47 -0.40
CA TYR A 50 -6.22 12.73 0.78
C TYR A 50 -5.24 11.67 1.26
N TYR A 51 -4.55 10.98 0.36
CA TYR A 51 -3.49 10.08 0.77
C TYR A 51 -2.32 10.79 1.45
N GLN A 52 -1.93 11.97 0.98
CA GLN A 52 -0.84 12.73 1.61
C GLN A 52 -1.24 13.21 3.02
N GLU A 53 -2.50 13.67 3.19
CA GLU A 53 -3.02 14.04 4.52
C GLU A 53 -3.08 12.82 5.45
N ALA A 54 -3.54 11.66 4.97
CA ALA A 54 -3.50 10.42 5.73
C ALA A 54 -2.06 10.01 6.11
N LEU A 55 -1.12 10.13 5.17
CA LEU A 55 0.29 9.80 5.37
C LEU A 55 0.91 10.64 6.49
N ASP A 56 0.65 11.95 6.50
CA ASP A 56 1.20 12.85 7.51
C ASP A 56 0.65 12.52 8.90
N ILE A 57 -0.64 12.17 9.00
CA ILE A 57 -1.26 11.74 10.26
C ILE A 57 -0.69 10.39 10.70
N TYR A 58 -0.61 9.39 9.82
CA TYR A 58 -0.08 8.08 10.17
C TYR A 58 1.40 8.12 10.55
N ARG A 59 2.21 9.00 9.93
CA ARG A 59 3.59 9.25 10.38
C ARG A 59 3.62 9.77 11.81
N ALA A 60 2.80 10.77 12.13
CA ALA A 60 2.72 11.30 13.49
C ALA A 60 2.27 10.23 14.50
N LEU A 61 1.28 9.40 14.13
CA LEU A 61 0.81 8.30 14.97
C LEU A 61 1.89 7.21 15.16
N ALA A 62 2.60 6.82 14.11
CA ALA A 62 3.66 5.83 14.15
C ALA A 62 4.86 6.27 15.02
N THR A 63 5.15 7.57 15.12
CA THR A 63 6.17 8.06 16.07
C THR A 63 5.79 7.84 17.53
N LYS A 64 4.50 7.77 17.84
CA LYS A 64 3.98 7.53 19.20
C LYS A 64 3.79 6.05 19.49
N ASN A 65 3.31 5.29 18.51
CA ASN A 65 3.11 3.85 18.61
C ASN A 65 3.33 3.20 17.24
N SER A 66 4.57 2.83 16.97
CA SER A 66 4.95 2.24 15.68
C SER A 66 4.29 0.89 15.45
N GLU A 67 4.09 0.07 16.50
CA GLU A 67 3.48 -1.25 16.37
C GLU A 67 2.04 -1.16 15.89
N ALA A 68 1.27 -0.21 16.44
CA ALA A 68 -0.13 -0.02 16.07
C ALA A 68 -0.31 0.60 14.67
N TYR A 69 0.55 1.54 14.28
CA TYR A 69 0.27 2.40 13.11
C TYR A 69 1.20 2.20 11.91
N ASN A 70 2.31 1.47 12.04
CA ASN A 70 3.14 1.12 10.89
C ASN A 70 2.40 0.31 9.81
N PRO A 71 1.46 -0.61 10.14
CA PRO A 71 0.69 -1.31 9.10
C PRO A 71 -0.10 -0.35 8.19
N ASP A 72 -0.81 0.61 8.78
CA ASP A 72 -1.59 1.60 8.03
C ASP A 72 -0.71 2.61 7.30
N LEU A 73 0.39 3.04 7.94
CA LEU A 73 1.42 3.87 7.29
C LEU A 73 1.95 3.21 6.01
N ALA A 74 2.32 1.93 6.08
CA ALA A 74 2.80 1.18 4.93
C ALA A 74 1.73 1.00 3.86
N LEU A 75 0.47 0.78 4.25
CA LEU A 75 -0.65 0.70 3.32
C LEU A 75 -0.84 2.02 2.56
N THR A 76 -0.85 3.16 3.26
CA THR A 76 -0.99 4.48 2.63
C THR A 76 0.18 4.80 1.70
N LEU A 77 1.41 4.46 2.09
CA LEU A 77 2.60 4.61 1.24
C LEU A 77 2.51 3.75 -0.02
N ASN A 78 2.07 2.50 0.09
CA ASN A 78 1.88 1.63 -1.07
C ASN A 78 0.80 2.18 -2.02
N ASN A 79 -0.30 2.71 -1.47
CA ASN A 79 -1.34 3.35 -2.27
C ASN A 79 -0.82 4.59 -3.01
N LEU A 80 -0.03 5.44 -2.34
CA LEU A 80 0.66 6.57 -2.98
C LEU A 80 1.63 6.11 -4.06
N ALA A 81 2.40 5.04 -3.81
CA ALA A 81 3.34 4.50 -4.78
C ALA A 81 2.63 4.07 -6.08
N VAL A 82 1.50 3.37 -5.95
CA VAL A 82 0.64 2.98 -7.08
C VAL A 82 0.07 4.22 -7.78
N LEU A 83 -0.46 5.19 -7.04
CA LEU A 83 -1.02 6.41 -7.62
C LEU A 83 0.03 7.20 -8.40
N TYR A 84 1.22 7.41 -7.82
CA TYR A 84 2.33 8.09 -8.46
C TYR A 84 2.79 7.36 -9.72
N TYR A 85 2.82 6.04 -9.70
CA TYR A 85 3.11 5.23 -10.87
C TYR A 85 2.08 5.46 -12.00
N LEU A 86 0.78 5.46 -11.68
CA LEU A 86 -0.30 5.68 -12.64
C LEU A 86 -0.23 7.06 -13.31
N ILE A 87 0.21 8.09 -12.58
CA ILE A 87 0.39 9.44 -13.14
C ILE A 87 1.81 9.67 -13.70
N ASN A 88 2.57 8.61 -13.94
CA ASN A 88 3.95 8.63 -14.46
C ASN A 88 4.97 9.40 -13.60
N ASN A 89 4.68 9.62 -12.33
CA ASN A 89 5.63 10.20 -11.40
C ASN A 89 6.54 9.14 -10.76
N ARG A 90 7.50 8.64 -11.55
CA ARG A 90 8.31 7.46 -11.19
C ARG A 90 9.20 7.65 -9.96
N LYS A 91 9.74 8.85 -9.76
CA LYS A 91 10.62 9.14 -8.63
C LYS A 91 9.87 9.04 -7.30
N GLU A 92 8.70 9.67 -7.22
CA GLU A 92 7.85 9.67 -6.04
C GLU A 92 7.25 8.28 -5.79
N ALA A 93 6.90 7.55 -6.86
CA ALA A 93 6.48 6.16 -6.75
C ALA A 93 7.56 5.28 -6.12
N GLU A 94 8.82 5.43 -6.57
CA GLU A 94 9.95 4.68 -6.01
C GLU A 94 10.25 5.06 -4.57
N GLN A 95 10.15 6.34 -4.21
CA GLN A 95 10.35 6.79 -2.83
C GLN A 95 9.30 6.19 -1.88
N ALA A 96 8.02 6.28 -2.24
CA ALA A 96 6.93 5.73 -1.44
C ALA A 96 7.03 4.19 -1.33
N TYR A 97 7.39 3.50 -2.43
CA TYR A 97 7.66 2.07 -2.43
C TYR A 97 8.77 1.68 -1.45
N LYS A 98 9.91 2.38 -1.47
CA LYS A 98 11.05 2.07 -0.58
C LYS A 98 10.67 2.18 0.89
N GLU A 99 9.92 3.22 1.25
CA GLU A 99 9.44 3.42 2.62
C GLU A 99 8.43 2.34 3.03
N ALA A 100 7.44 2.04 2.17
CA ALA A 100 6.47 0.96 2.42
C ALA A 100 7.17 -0.40 2.57
N PHE A 101 8.14 -0.70 1.70
CA PHE A 101 8.90 -1.94 1.70
C PHE A 101 9.67 -2.14 3.01
N ALA A 102 10.40 -1.12 3.45
CA ALA A 102 11.17 -1.19 4.70
C ALA A 102 10.26 -1.47 5.92
N ILE A 103 9.08 -0.85 5.96
CA ILE A 103 8.11 -1.10 7.04
C ILE A 103 7.55 -2.52 6.95
N ARG A 104 7.12 -2.95 5.75
CA ARG A 104 6.54 -4.29 5.54
C ARG A 104 7.54 -5.42 5.77
N GLU A 105 8.82 -5.21 5.49
CA GLU A 105 9.88 -6.16 5.80
C GLU A 105 9.97 -6.42 7.32
N ILE A 106 9.97 -5.35 8.13
CA ILE A 106 10.00 -5.47 9.60
C ILE A 106 8.71 -6.14 10.11
N LEU A 107 7.55 -5.72 9.60
CA LEU A 107 6.26 -6.29 9.99
C LEU A 107 6.18 -7.79 9.67
N ALA A 108 6.55 -8.20 8.46
CA ALA A 108 6.55 -9.60 8.05
C ALA A 108 7.59 -10.43 8.80
N LYS A 109 8.73 -9.86 9.19
CA LYS A 109 9.71 -10.56 10.05
C LYS A 109 9.15 -10.83 11.45
N ASN A 110 8.41 -9.88 12.02
CA ASN A 110 7.88 -9.98 13.38
C ASN A 110 6.59 -10.82 13.46
N ASN A 111 5.73 -10.73 12.44
CA ASN A 111 4.48 -11.48 12.38
C ASN A 111 4.20 -11.92 10.92
N PRO A 112 4.86 -12.99 10.44
CA PRO A 112 4.75 -13.43 9.05
C PRO A 112 3.31 -13.73 8.62
N SER A 113 2.53 -14.44 9.45
CA SER A 113 1.17 -14.85 9.08
C SER A 113 0.22 -13.67 8.89
N ALA A 114 0.47 -12.54 9.57
CA ALA A 114 -0.33 -11.33 9.42
C ALA A 114 0.05 -10.49 8.19
N TYR A 115 1.33 -10.51 7.79
CA TYR A 115 1.86 -9.51 6.85
C TYR A 115 2.56 -10.06 5.61
N GLU A 116 2.67 -11.38 5.44
CA GLU A 116 3.37 -11.97 4.30
C GLU A 116 2.69 -11.66 2.95
N ILE A 117 1.35 -11.53 2.91
CA ILE A 117 0.62 -11.15 1.70
C ILE A 117 0.88 -9.69 1.33
N ASP A 118 0.85 -8.77 2.31
CA ASP A 118 1.09 -7.36 2.05
C ASP A 118 2.57 -7.07 1.69
N TYR A 119 3.49 -7.83 2.30
CA TYR A 119 4.89 -7.82 1.94
C TYR A 119 5.08 -8.31 0.50
N ALA A 120 4.45 -9.43 0.14
CA ALA A 120 4.43 -9.95 -1.22
C ALA A 120 3.82 -8.96 -2.22
N GLN A 121 2.73 -8.26 -1.87
CA GLN A 121 2.15 -7.20 -2.71
C GLN A 121 3.15 -6.08 -2.99
N THR A 122 3.81 -5.60 -1.93
CA THR A 122 4.77 -4.50 -2.04
C THR A 122 5.92 -4.91 -2.95
N LEU A 123 6.51 -6.08 -2.74
CA LEU A 123 7.55 -6.64 -3.62
C LEU A 123 7.08 -6.79 -5.07
N THR A 124 5.89 -7.35 -5.26
CA THR A 124 5.29 -7.53 -6.60
C THR A 124 5.18 -6.20 -7.33
N PHE A 125 4.75 -5.13 -6.64
CA PHE A 125 4.72 -3.78 -7.24
C PHE A 125 6.13 -3.29 -7.62
N GLY A 126 7.12 -3.48 -6.75
CA GLY A 126 8.51 -3.14 -7.06
C GLY A 126 8.99 -3.80 -8.35
N ILE A 127 8.76 -5.11 -8.50
CA ILE A 127 9.22 -5.89 -9.65
C ILE A 127 8.46 -5.49 -10.91
N LEU A 128 7.12 -5.60 -10.89
CA LEU A 128 6.28 -5.43 -12.07
C LEU A 128 6.23 -3.98 -12.57
N CYS A 129 6.35 -2.99 -11.67
CA CYS A 129 6.13 -1.58 -12.00
C CYS A 129 7.43 -0.77 -11.97
N LEU A 130 8.32 -1.03 -11.01
CA LEU A 130 9.52 -0.21 -10.80
C LEU A 130 10.82 -0.86 -11.34
N GLY A 131 10.71 -1.98 -12.05
CA GLY A 131 11.85 -2.68 -12.64
C GLY A 131 12.84 -3.19 -11.59
N LYS A 132 12.35 -3.58 -10.41
CA LYS A 132 13.17 -4.25 -9.41
C LYS A 132 13.49 -5.68 -9.84
N ASP A 133 14.61 -6.19 -9.33
CA ASP A 133 15.13 -7.52 -9.63
C ASP A 133 14.07 -8.61 -9.35
N PRO A 134 13.68 -9.42 -10.35
CA PRO A 134 12.65 -10.44 -10.23
C PRO A 134 13.09 -11.72 -9.50
N LYS A 135 14.30 -11.78 -8.93
CA LYS A 135 14.81 -12.97 -8.20
C LYS A 135 13.86 -13.54 -7.14
N ASP A 136 13.06 -12.68 -6.52
CA ASP A 136 12.15 -13.07 -5.43
C ASP A 136 10.77 -13.56 -5.93
N ILE A 137 10.48 -13.50 -7.25
CA ILE A 137 9.17 -13.89 -7.80
C ILE A 137 8.74 -15.30 -7.38
N GLN A 138 9.64 -16.28 -7.46
CA GLN A 138 9.27 -17.66 -7.10
C GLN A 138 8.94 -17.78 -5.61
N GLN A 139 9.71 -17.11 -4.74
CA GLN A 139 9.45 -17.09 -3.31
C GLN A 139 8.13 -16.37 -2.99
N ILE A 140 7.83 -15.28 -3.69
CA ILE A 140 6.54 -14.57 -3.60
C ILE A 140 5.39 -15.51 -3.97
N LYS A 141 5.48 -16.23 -5.09
CA LYS A 141 4.46 -17.20 -5.52
C LYS A 141 4.22 -18.28 -4.48
N VAL A 142 5.29 -18.87 -3.94
CA VAL A 142 5.20 -19.89 -2.87
C VAL A 142 4.49 -19.33 -1.64
N THR A 143 4.81 -18.10 -1.23
CA THR A 143 4.13 -17.43 -0.11
C THR A 143 2.64 -17.23 -0.38
N LEU A 144 2.28 -16.71 -1.56
CA LEU A 144 0.88 -16.46 -1.92
C LEU A 144 0.07 -17.75 -2.05
N GLN A 145 0.67 -18.84 -2.54
CA GLN A 145 0.03 -20.15 -2.67
C GLN A 145 -0.36 -20.79 -1.34
N LYS A 146 0.22 -20.35 -0.21
CA LYS A 146 -0.23 -20.78 1.13
C LYS A 146 -1.62 -20.24 1.49
N HIS A 147 -2.12 -19.24 0.75
CA HIS A 147 -3.37 -18.55 0.99
C HIS A 147 -4.38 -18.71 -0.16
N PRO A 148 -4.79 -19.94 -0.51
CA PRO A 148 -5.58 -20.20 -1.72
C PRO A 148 -6.99 -19.59 -1.69
N ASN A 149 -7.50 -19.22 -0.52
CA ASN A 149 -8.82 -18.59 -0.35
C ASN A 149 -8.75 -17.07 -0.18
N ASN A 150 -7.55 -16.48 -0.19
CA ASN A 150 -7.37 -15.04 -0.03
C ASN A 150 -7.44 -14.35 -1.41
N SER A 151 -8.40 -13.44 -1.59
CA SER A 151 -8.63 -12.77 -2.88
C SER A 151 -7.44 -11.92 -3.35
N GLN A 152 -6.74 -11.26 -2.42
CA GLN A 152 -5.54 -10.47 -2.73
C GLN A 152 -4.40 -11.39 -3.20
N ALA A 153 -4.22 -12.54 -2.55
CA ALA A 153 -3.21 -13.51 -2.96
C ALA A 153 -3.48 -14.08 -4.37
N ILE A 154 -4.74 -14.42 -4.67
CA ILE A 154 -5.16 -14.87 -6.00
C ILE A 154 -4.87 -13.80 -7.06
N ALA A 155 -5.30 -12.55 -6.82
CA ALA A 155 -5.10 -11.45 -7.75
C ALA A 155 -3.61 -11.15 -8.01
N LEU A 156 -2.75 -11.28 -6.98
CA LEU A 156 -1.31 -11.12 -7.13
C LEU A 156 -0.69 -12.25 -7.97
N LEU A 157 -1.10 -13.50 -7.75
CA LEU A 157 -0.64 -14.63 -8.55
C LEU A 157 -1.02 -14.48 -10.02
N GLU A 158 -2.23 -14.00 -10.31
CA GLU A 158 -2.68 -13.70 -11.68
C GLU A 158 -1.83 -12.59 -12.32
N ARG A 159 -1.57 -11.50 -11.60
CA ARG A 159 -0.71 -10.42 -12.09
C ARG A 159 0.71 -10.88 -12.37
N ILE A 160 1.29 -11.69 -11.49
CA ILE A 160 2.62 -12.27 -11.68
C ILE A 160 2.64 -13.16 -12.92
N LYS A 161 1.62 -14.01 -13.10
CA LYS A 161 1.51 -14.89 -14.27
C LYS A 161 1.50 -14.08 -15.57
N SER A 162 0.66 -13.05 -15.67
CA SER A 162 0.60 -12.20 -16.87
C SER A 162 1.94 -11.52 -17.13
N TRP A 163 2.63 -11.04 -16.09
CA TRP A 163 3.95 -10.44 -16.25
C TRP A 163 5.02 -11.43 -16.72
N GLU A 164 5.02 -12.67 -16.20
CA GLU A 164 5.96 -13.73 -16.64
C GLU A 164 5.74 -14.10 -18.12
N GLU A 165 4.48 -14.12 -18.58
CA GLU A 165 4.13 -14.34 -19.99
C GLU A 165 4.64 -13.22 -20.91
N GLU A 166 4.61 -11.97 -20.44
CA GLU A 166 5.15 -10.80 -21.14
C GLU A 166 6.69 -10.71 -21.06
N ASN A 167 7.32 -11.34 -20.07
CA ASN A 167 8.75 -11.23 -19.76
C ASN A 167 9.43 -12.61 -19.59
N PRO A 168 9.44 -13.47 -20.61
CA PRO A 168 9.83 -14.89 -20.47
C PRO A 168 11.27 -15.13 -20.02
N ASN A 169 12.18 -14.17 -20.25
CA ASN A 169 13.61 -14.30 -19.91
C ASN A 169 13.93 -13.72 -18.52
N ALA A 170 13.04 -12.95 -17.92
CA ALA A 170 13.35 -12.18 -16.70
C ALA A 170 13.60 -13.07 -15.47
N CYS A 171 13.03 -14.28 -15.43
CA CYS A 171 13.26 -15.25 -14.36
C CYS A 171 14.41 -16.24 -14.65
N GLN A 172 15.04 -16.17 -15.82
CA GLN A 172 16.08 -17.14 -16.24
C GLN A 172 17.51 -16.65 -15.96
N GLU A 173 17.74 -15.36 -15.76
CA GLU A 173 19.08 -14.77 -15.59
C GLU A 173 19.65 -14.87 -14.16
N GLY A 174 18.97 -15.57 -13.24
CA GLY A 174 19.34 -15.67 -11.82
C GLY A 174 19.74 -17.06 -11.31
N MET A 175 19.94 -18.05 -12.20
CA MET A 175 20.39 -19.42 -11.85
C MET A 175 21.85 -19.67 -12.21
#